data_AF-A0A183TDD9-F1
#
_entry.id   AF-A0A183TDD9-F1
#
_cell.length_a   1.000
_cell.length_b   1.000
_cell.length_c   1.000
_cell.angle_alpha   90.00
_cell.angle_beta   90.00
_cell.angle_gamma   90.00
#
_symmetry.space_group_name_H-M   'P 1'
#
loop_
_entity.id
_entity.type
_entity.pdbx_description
1 polymer ?
#
loop_
_entity_poly.entity_id
_entity_poly.type
_entity_poly.pdbx_seq_one_letter_code
_entity_poly.pdbx_strand_id
1 'polypeptide(L)'
;MICLFLYITNVFIQTTNLTGLAVAKAPHKAGSLKAIYSRILAVLQTMPSTASYRTHTEKLVTERLKMVETTPNISDLETKIDCGQIEEVIVQYELAKNMLKWKPWEPLVSEPPANQWKWPI
;
A
#
# COMPACT_ATOMS: atom_id res chain seq x y z
N MET A 1 -39.68 18.07 11.28
CA MET A 1 -39.52 16.71 11.85
C MET A 1 -40.26 15.77 10.90
N ILE A 2 -39.69 14.94 10.04
CA ILE A 2 -38.36 14.33 9.85
C ILE A 2 -38.30 13.96 8.36
N CYS A 3 -37.24 14.33 7.64
CA CYS A 3 -36.58 13.48 6.64
C CYS A 3 -35.30 14.15 6.13
N LEU A 4 -34.41 14.47 7.08
CA LEU A 4 -32.98 14.48 6.82
C LEU A 4 -32.52 13.01 6.86
N PHE A 5 -32.70 12.27 5.76
CA PHE A 5 -32.05 10.98 5.58
C PHE A 5 -31.10 11.07 4.40
N LEU A 6 -29.81 11.21 4.74
CA LEU A 6 -28.68 10.65 4.02
C LEU A 6 -28.37 11.27 2.66
N TYR A 7 -27.81 12.49 2.71
CA TYR A 7 -26.81 12.92 1.73
C TYR A 7 -25.54 12.07 1.94
N ILE A 8 -25.61 10.79 1.58
CA ILE A 8 -24.40 9.99 1.38
C ILE A 8 -23.83 10.53 0.09
N THR A 9 -22.79 11.36 0.20
CA THR A 9 -21.92 11.76 -0.89
C THR A 9 -21.27 10.51 -1.47
N ASN A 10 -22.00 9.80 -2.33
CA ASN A 10 -21.46 8.72 -3.14
C ASN A 10 -20.63 9.42 -4.23
N VAL A 11 -19.36 9.72 -3.91
CA VAL A 11 -18.38 10.15 -4.91
C VAL A 11 -18.17 8.96 -5.83
N PHE A 12 -18.91 8.94 -6.93
CA PHE A 12 -18.79 7.94 -7.99
C PHE A 12 -17.61 8.34 -8.87
N ILE A 13 -16.43 7.78 -8.58
CA ILE A 13 -15.26 7.93 -9.47
C ILE A 13 -15.60 7.19 -10.77
N GLN A 14 -15.70 7.90 -11.90
CA GLN A 14 -16.05 7.25 -13.17
C GLN A 14 -14.86 6.49 -13.77
N THR A 15 -13.66 7.03 -13.63
CA THR A 15 -12.41 6.44 -14.13
C THR A 15 -11.26 6.81 -13.19
N THR A 16 -10.22 6.00 -13.15
CA THR A 16 -8.96 6.29 -12.44
C THR A 16 -8.03 7.20 -13.25
N ASN A 17 -8.39 7.52 -14.50
CA ASN A 17 -7.50 8.18 -15.48
C ASN A 17 -6.13 7.48 -15.68
N LEU A 18 -6.03 6.20 -15.27
CA LEU A 18 -4.86 5.36 -15.43
C LEU A 18 -5.24 4.16 -16.31
N THR A 19 -4.52 3.97 -17.41
CA THR A 19 -4.76 2.85 -18.32
C THR A 19 -4.50 1.52 -17.62
N GLY A 20 -5.48 0.61 -17.65
CA GLY A 20 -5.36 -0.72 -17.05
C GLY A 20 -5.71 -0.80 -15.56
N LEU A 21 -6.04 0.31 -14.89
CA LEU A 21 -6.48 0.34 -13.49
C LEU A 21 -8.00 0.55 -13.40
N ALA A 22 -8.74 -0.52 -13.13
CA ALA A 22 -10.19 -0.44 -13.00
C ALA A 22 -10.61 0.22 -11.67
N VAL A 23 -11.62 1.10 -11.71
CA VAL A 23 -12.17 1.73 -10.50
C VAL A 23 -12.79 0.69 -9.57
N ALA A 24 -12.49 0.79 -8.28
CA ALA A 24 -13.10 -0.07 -7.29
C ALA A 24 -14.58 0.32 -7.06
N LYS A 25 -15.51 -0.63 -7.28
CA LYS A 25 -16.97 -0.41 -7.17
C LYS A 25 -17.45 0.07 -5.78
N ALA A 26 -16.67 -0.19 -4.73
CA ALA A 26 -16.95 0.30 -3.39
C ALA A 26 -15.63 0.39 -2.59
N PRO A 27 -14.90 1.51 -2.62
CA PRO A 27 -13.56 1.58 -2.02
C PRO A 27 -13.56 1.32 -0.51
N HIS A 28 -14.65 1.69 0.18
CA HIS A 28 -14.87 1.39 1.59
C HIS A 28 -15.46 0.00 1.89
N LYS A 29 -16.17 -0.66 0.94
CA LYS A 29 -16.89 -1.92 1.21
C LYS A 29 -16.37 -3.16 0.45
N ALA A 30 -15.63 -3.02 -0.64
CA ALA A 30 -15.17 -4.17 -1.42
C ALA A 30 -13.89 -4.76 -0.82
N GLY A 31 -14.00 -5.60 0.23
CA GLY A 31 -12.86 -6.42 0.70
C GLY A 31 -11.74 -5.66 1.44
N SER A 32 -12.13 -4.49 1.97
CA SER A 32 -11.49 -3.60 2.96
C SER A 32 -9.99 -3.37 2.83
N LEU A 33 -9.63 -2.13 2.51
CA LEU A 33 -8.26 -1.62 2.60
C LEU A 33 -7.59 -1.99 3.94
N LYS A 34 -8.38 -2.05 5.02
CA LYS A 34 -7.98 -2.61 6.31
C LYS A 34 -7.55 -4.07 6.20
N ALA A 35 -8.35 -4.95 5.59
CA ALA A 35 -8.01 -6.36 5.37
C ALA A 35 -6.79 -6.53 4.46
N ILE A 36 -6.60 -5.67 3.45
CA ILE A 36 -5.38 -5.67 2.63
C ILE A 36 -4.17 -5.34 3.52
N TYR A 37 -4.22 -4.26 4.29
CA TYR A 37 -3.14 -3.90 5.21
C TYR A 37 -2.91 -4.98 6.28
N SER A 38 -3.95 -5.59 6.84
CA SER A 38 -3.83 -6.72 7.77
C SER A 38 -3.16 -7.92 7.11
N ARG A 39 -3.45 -8.22 5.85
CA ARG A 39 -2.77 -9.29 5.09
C ARG A 39 -1.32 -8.94 4.80
N ILE A 40 -1.01 -7.68 4.47
CA ILE A 40 0.38 -7.21 4.32
C ILE A 40 1.14 -7.43 5.62
N LEU A 41 0.58 -7.01 6.76
CA LEU A 41 1.20 -7.23 8.08
C LEU A 41 1.43 -8.71 8.34
N ALA A 42 0.45 -9.58 8.03
CA ALA A 42 0.61 -11.04 8.17
C ALA A 42 1.76 -11.59 7.31
N VAL A 43 1.93 -11.11 6.08
CA VAL A 43 3.07 -11.49 5.22
C VAL A 43 4.39 -10.99 5.82
N LEU A 44 4.45 -9.75 6.30
CA LEU A 44 5.66 -9.19 6.91
C LEU A 44 6.09 -9.95 8.17
N GLN A 45 5.15 -10.50 8.95
CA GLN A 45 5.46 -11.35 10.11
C GLN A 45 6.21 -12.64 9.73
N THR A 46 6.10 -13.11 8.48
CA THR A 46 6.85 -14.28 7.99
C THR A 46 8.30 -13.97 7.65
N MET A 47 8.69 -12.69 7.58
CA MET A 47 10.05 -12.25 7.29
C MET A 47 10.88 -12.11 8.58
N PRO A 48 12.22 -12.17 8.55
CA PRO A 48 13.06 -11.93 9.72
C PRO A 48 12.88 -10.52 10.30
N SER A 49 12.90 -10.37 11.62
CA SER A 49 12.81 -9.05 12.30
C SER A 49 14.03 -8.16 12.05
N THR A 50 15.16 -8.74 11.66
CA THR A 50 16.37 -8.01 11.28
C THR A 50 16.30 -7.41 9.88
N ALA A 51 15.36 -7.84 9.05
CA ALA A 51 15.23 -7.35 7.68
C ALA A 51 14.77 -5.89 7.68
N SER A 52 15.59 -4.98 7.13
CA SER A 52 15.25 -3.56 7.06
C SER A 52 13.94 -3.31 6.32
N TYR A 53 13.65 -4.06 5.25
CA TYR A 53 12.38 -3.96 4.52
C TYR A 53 11.17 -4.18 5.44
N ARG A 54 11.23 -5.20 6.31
CA ARG A 54 10.16 -5.52 7.26
C ARG A 54 9.92 -4.35 8.21
N THR A 55 10.96 -3.87 8.89
CA THR A 55 10.87 -2.81 9.90
C THR A 55 10.23 -1.53 9.37
N HIS A 56 10.66 -1.07 8.19
CA HIS A 56 10.17 0.17 7.60
C HIS A 56 8.74 -0.01 7.06
N THR A 57 8.46 -1.14 6.42
CA THR A 57 7.13 -1.41 5.84
C THR A 57 6.08 -1.63 6.92
N GLU A 58 6.41 -2.32 8.03
CA GLU A 58 5.50 -2.48 9.16
C GLU A 58 5.10 -1.14 9.78
N LYS A 59 6.07 -0.23 9.99
CA LYS A 59 5.80 1.12 10.50
C LYS A 59 4.83 1.87 9.59
N LEU A 60 5.16 1.93 8.29
CA LEU A 60 4.37 2.64 7.28
C LEU A 60 2.95 2.07 7.17
N VAL A 61 2.80 0.74 7.10
CA VAL A 61 1.49 0.08 6.99
C VAL A 61 0.66 0.29 8.25
N THR A 62 1.28 0.26 9.43
CA THR A 62 0.59 0.51 10.70
C THR A 62 0.06 1.94 10.78
N GLU A 63 0.86 2.93 10.36
CA GLU A 63 0.45 4.33 10.29
C GLU A 63 -0.73 4.52 9.31
N ARG A 64 -0.63 3.94 8.11
CA ARG A 64 -1.71 4.00 7.11
C ARG A 64 -2.98 3.31 7.58
N LEU A 65 -2.88 2.16 8.24
CA LEU A 65 -4.04 1.45 8.79
C LEU A 65 -4.81 2.33 9.79
N LYS A 66 -4.11 3.06 10.67
CA LYS A 66 -4.72 4.02 11.60
C LYS A 66 -5.43 5.17 10.86
N MET A 67 -4.86 5.67 9.77
CA MET A 67 -5.50 6.72 8.96
C MET A 67 -6.80 6.23 8.32
N VAL A 68 -6.81 4.99 7.82
CA VAL A 68 -8.00 4.33 7.26
C VAL A 68 -9.09 4.11 8.32
N GLU A 69 -8.71 3.88 9.58
CA GLU A 69 -9.65 3.74 10.68
C GLU A 69 -10.30 5.06 11.11
N THR A 70 -9.54 6.15 11.03
CA THR A 70 -9.95 7.49 11.51
C THR A 70 -10.65 8.34 10.45
N THR A 71 -10.42 8.08 9.16
CA THR A 71 -10.92 8.92 8.06
C THR A 71 -11.96 8.16 7.22
N PRO A 72 -13.26 8.50 7.33
CA PRO A 72 -14.33 7.81 6.61
C PRO A 72 -14.55 8.29 5.18
N ASN A 73 -13.90 9.38 4.75
CA ASN A 73 -14.00 9.92 3.39
C ASN A 73 -12.75 9.57 2.57
N ILE A 74 -12.94 9.08 1.34
CA ILE A 74 -11.86 8.63 0.45
C ILE A 74 -10.99 9.80 -0.01
N SER A 75 -11.59 10.90 -0.44
CA SER A 75 -10.84 12.05 -0.97
C SER A 75 -9.89 12.62 0.09
N ASP A 76 -10.36 12.67 1.34
CA ASP A 76 -9.55 13.14 2.46
C ASP A 76 -8.47 12.12 2.84
N LEU A 77 -8.77 10.82 2.71
CA LEU A 77 -7.83 9.74 2.96
C LEU A 77 -6.70 9.72 1.94
N GLU A 78 -7.00 9.88 0.65
CA GLU A 78 -6.01 9.97 -0.43
C GLU A 78 -5.09 11.17 -0.23
N THR A 79 -5.66 12.33 0.11
CA THR A 79 -4.89 13.54 0.43
C THR A 79 -3.98 13.35 1.65
N LYS A 80 -4.45 12.62 2.68
CA LYS A 80 -3.65 12.34 3.89
C LYS A 80 -2.53 11.33 3.65
N ILE A 81 -2.79 10.30 2.84
CA ILE A 81 -1.81 9.27 2.52
C ILE A 81 -0.77 9.79 1.51
N ASP A 82 -1.17 10.75 0.67
CA ASP A 82 -0.34 11.44 -0.33
C ASP A 82 0.49 10.47 -1.19
N CYS A 83 -0.19 9.43 -1.69
CA CYS A 83 0.46 8.32 -2.40
C CYS A 83 -0.37 7.85 -3.60
N GLY A 84 -1.03 8.77 -4.30
CA GLY A 84 -1.87 8.46 -5.45
C GLY A 84 -3.25 7.91 -5.06
N GLN A 85 -3.84 7.12 -5.96
CA GLN A 85 -5.20 6.59 -5.80
C GLN A 85 -5.22 5.34 -4.94
N ILE A 86 -6.34 5.10 -4.25
CA ILE A 86 -6.45 3.97 -3.33
C ILE A 86 -6.34 2.60 -4.02
N GLU A 87 -6.70 2.52 -5.30
CA GLU A 87 -6.57 1.33 -6.14
C GLU A 87 -5.10 0.85 -6.28
N GLU A 88 -4.13 1.76 -6.23
CA GLU A 88 -2.70 1.44 -6.33
C GLU A 88 -2.19 0.66 -5.09
N VAL A 89 -2.91 0.75 -3.96
CA VAL A 89 -2.56 0.01 -2.73
C VAL A 89 -2.68 -1.51 -2.93
N ILE A 90 -3.52 -1.97 -3.85
CA ILE A 90 -3.62 -3.41 -4.18
C ILE A 90 -2.29 -3.92 -4.76
N VAL A 91 -1.60 -3.11 -5.56
CA VAL A 91 -0.29 -3.46 -6.13
C VAL A 91 0.78 -3.59 -5.03
N GLN A 92 0.69 -2.78 -3.97
CA GLN A 92 1.62 -2.85 -2.83
C GLN A 92 1.52 -4.19 -2.07
N TYR A 93 0.33 -4.81 -2.04
CA TYR A 93 0.18 -6.14 -1.44
C TYR A 93 0.92 -7.24 -2.22
N GLU A 94 0.86 -7.19 -3.55
CA GLU A 94 1.59 -8.14 -4.41
C GLU A 94 3.11 -7.96 -4.28
N LEU A 95 3.60 -6.73 -4.09
CA LEU A 95 5.01 -6.49 -3.79
C LEU A 95 5.47 -7.20 -2.51
N ALA A 96 4.70 -7.13 -1.43
CA ALA A 96 5.07 -7.77 -0.17
C ALA A 96 5.19 -9.30 -0.30
N LYS A 97 4.32 -9.94 -1.09
CA LYS A 97 4.42 -11.37 -1.42
C LYS A 97 5.68 -11.68 -2.24
N ASN A 98 5.99 -10.84 -3.23
CA ASN A 98 7.18 -11.03 -4.06
C ASN A 98 8.47 -10.88 -3.25
N MET A 99 8.51 -9.94 -2.31
CA MET A 99 9.64 -9.76 -1.39
C MET A 99 9.91 -11.01 -0.55
N LEU A 100 8.86 -11.74 -0.16
CA LEU A 100 9.02 -13.02 0.54
C LEU A 100 9.70 -14.07 -0.35
N LYS A 101 9.41 -14.08 -1.64
CA LYS A 101 10.04 -14.97 -2.63
C LYS A 101 11.49 -14.57 -2.91
N TRP A 102 11.77 -13.27 -3.02
CA TRP A 102 13.08 -12.76 -3.40
C TRP A 102 14.09 -12.72 -2.26
N LYS A 103 13.63 -12.64 -1.01
CA LYS A 103 14.47 -12.61 0.21
C LYS A 103 15.62 -11.58 0.13
N PRO A 104 15.31 -10.29 -0.11
CA PRO A 104 16.33 -9.25 -0.31
C PRO A 104 17.17 -8.95 0.94
N TRP A 105 16.86 -9.55 2.09
CA TRP A 105 17.62 -9.46 3.33
C TRP A 105 18.82 -10.43 3.39
N GLU A 106 18.96 -11.32 2.40
CA GLU A 106 20.15 -12.14 2.26
C GLU A 106 21.35 -11.29 1.80
N PRO A 107 22.59 -11.67 2.13
CA PRO A 107 23.78 -10.97 1.66
C PRO A 107 23.86 -10.91 0.13
N LEU A 108 24.69 -9.98 -0.37
CA LEU A 108 24.97 -9.87 -1.81
C LEU A 108 25.44 -11.22 -2.37
N VAL A 109 24.86 -11.62 -3.50
CA VAL A 109 25.22 -12.88 -4.19
C VAL A 109 26.66 -12.83 -4.70
N SER A 110 27.13 -11.67 -5.15
CA SER A 110 28.50 -11.45 -5.61
C SER A 110 28.92 -10.00 -5.42
N GLU A 111 30.18 -9.81 -5.03
CA GLU A 111 30.79 -8.49 -5.01
C GLU A 111 30.96 -7.93 -6.44
N PRO A 112 30.82 -6.60 -6.63
CA PRO A 112 31.06 -5.99 -7.92
C PRO A 112 32.56 -6.04 -8.30
N PRO A 113 32.91 -6.12 -9.60
CA PRO A 113 34.26 -5.89 -10.09
C PRO A 113 34.78 -4.50 -9.68
N ALA A 114 36.09 -4.40 -9.41
CA ALA A 114 36.74 -3.21 -8.83
C ALA A 114 36.46 -1.87 -9.56
N ASN A 115 36.21 -1.91 -10.88
CA ASN A 115 35.97 -0.71 -11.69
C ASN A 115 34.50 -0.52 -12.11
N GLN A 116 33.55 -1.36 -11.65
CA GLN A 116 32.16 -1.30 -12.12
C GLN A 116 31.46 0.02 -11.77
N TRP A 117 31.77 0.60 -10.61
CA TRP A 117 31.09 1.80 -10.08
C TRP A 117 31.99 3.04 -10.02
N LYS A 118 33.13 3.05 -10.72
CA LYS A 118 34.05 4.20 -10.76
C LYS A 118 33.55 5.23 -11.78
N TRP A 119 33.26 6.45 -11.32
CA TRP A 119 32.88 7.58 -12.19
C TRP A 119 33.39 8.93 -11.66
N PRO A 120 34.03 9.79 -12.49
CA PRO A 120 34.53 9.52 -13.85
C PRO A 120 35.75 8.57 -13.85
N ILE A 121 36.14 8.10 -15.04
CA ILE A 121 37.23 7.11 -15.22
C ILE A 121 38.59 7.70 -14.84
#